data_AF-W9VJX6-F1
#
_entry.id   AF-W9VJX6-F1
#
_cell.length_a   1.000
_cell.length_b   1.000
_cell.length_c   1.000
_cell.angle_alpha   90.00
_cell.angle_beta   90.00
_cell.angle_gamma   90.00
#
_symmetry.space_group_name_H-M   'P 1'
#
loop_
_entity.id
_entity.type
_entity.pdbx_description
1 polymer ?
#
loop_
_entity_poly.entity_id
_entity_poly.type
_entity_poly.pdbx_seq_one_letter_code
_entity_poly.pdbx_strand_id
1 'polypeptide(L)'
;MATAPCHRMPLGIFPENDYEAFMYTVKQDTVQGVELRRLHFPSGARVGALFRDHQLIHPSGSTRLQVNDVLCIIGRDADVPILNKLFNQEPLPFKQQARSFFGYFTLDGSAPLKDVAALYGLVISPDQTHLTLDQFLSQRFGGHPVVGDRMEWNGIQWVVNEVEGDRITKVGLRLI
;
A
#
# COMPACT_ATOMS: atom_id res chain seq x y z
N MET A 1 -16.80 45.69 7.49
CA MET A 1 -17.21 44.37 8.01
C MET A 1 -16.05 43.41 7.78
N ALA A 2 -15.54 42.76 8.84
CA ALA A 2 -14.40 41.84 8.74
C ALA A 2 -14.90 40.42 8.44
N THR A 3 -14.39 39.81 7.38
CA THR A 3 -14.64 38.40 7.03
C THR A 3 -13.78 37.49 7.90
N ALA A 4 -14.44 36.59 8.65
CA ALA A 4 -13.82 35.53 9.42
C ALA A 4 -13.85 34.20 8.64
N PRO A 5 -12.92 33.26 8.90
CA PRO A 5 -12.89 31.96 8.21
C PRO A 5 -14.15 31.14 8.48
N CYS A 6 -14.70 30.52 7.43
CA CYS A 6 -15.92 29.71 7.47
C CYS A 6 -15.75 28.40 8.27
N HIS A 7 -14.52 27.92 8.48
CA HIS A 7 -14.24 26.78 9.35
C HIS A 7 -12.93 26.96 10.12
N ARG A 8 -12.99 26.72 11.43
CA ARG A 8 -11.84 26.46 12.30
C ARG A 8 -12.13 25.16 13.03
N MET A 9 -11.15 24.26 13.12
CA MET A 9 -11.28 23.03 13.90
C MET A 9 -10.07 22.89 14.84
N PRO A 10 -10.29 22.49 16.11
CA PRO A 10 -9.21 22.20 17.03
C PRO A 10 -8.57 20.86 16.66
N LEU A 11 -7.25 20.78 16.80
CA LEU A 11 -6.48 19.54 16.67
C LEU A 11 -6.81 18.62 17.85
N GLY A 12 -7.90 17.89 17.74
CA GLY A 12 -8.20 16.72 18.56
C GLY A 12 -7.47 15.52 17.98
N ILE A 13 -6.86 14.71 18.83
CA ILE A 13 -6.34 13.37 18.51
C ILE A 13 -7.43 12.66 17.69
N PHE A 14 -7.18 12.42 16.40
CA PHE A 14 -8.10 11.68 15.54
C PHE A 14 -8.33 10.32 16.20
N PRO A 15 -9.58 9.87 16.45
CA PRO A 15 -9.80 8.44 16.67
C PRO A 15 -9.38 7.76 15.37
N GLU A 16 -8.19 7.16 15.37
CA GLU A 16 -7.58 6.60 14.16
C GLU A 16 -8.47 5.48 13.61
N ASN A 17 -8.88 5.65 12.35
CA ASN A 17 -9.41 4.64 11.41
C ASN A 17 -10.75 3.97 11.73
N ASP A 18 -11.82 4.51 11.15
CA ASP A 18 -13.08 3.76 11.02
C ASP A 18 -13.03 2.73 9.88
N TYR A 19 -12.29 2.99 8.79
CA TYR A 19 -12.27 2.13 7.59
C TYR A 19 -10.84 1.81 7.13
N GLU A 20 -10.63 0.55 6.75
CA GLU A 20 -9.38 -0.04 6.27
C GLU A 20 -9.61 -0.77 4.94
N ALA A 21 -8.54 -0.99 4.18
CA ALA A 21 -8.58 -1.70 2.89
C ALA A 21 -8.08 -3.15 3.03
N PHE A 22 -8.98 -4.11 2.91
CA PHE A 22 -8.69 -5.55 2.98
C PHE A 22 -8.45 -6.15 1.61
N MET A 23 -7.39 -6.96 1.49
CA MET A 23 -7.05 -7.67 0.26
C MET A 23 -7.38 -9.15 0.42
N TYR A 24 -8.28 -9.66 -0.42
CA TYR A 24 -8.66 -11.07 -0.43
C TYR A 24 -8.42 -11.70 -1.79
N THR A 25 -7.76 -12.86 -1.79
CA THR A 25 -7.54 -13.62 -3.02
C THR A 25 -8.65 -14.66 -3.20
N VAL A 26 -9.21 -14.76 -4.40
CA VAL A 26 -10.18 -15.81 -4.74
C VAL A 26 -9.45 -17.12 -4.96
N LYS A 27 -9.78 -18.12 -4.14
CA LYS A 27 -9.28 -19.49 -4.25
C LYS A 27 -10.33 -20.36 -4.96
N GLN A 28 -9.89 -21.52 -5.44
CA GLN A 28 -10.74 -22.46 -6.18
C GLN A 28 -11.90 -23.03 -5.33
N ASP A 29 -11.75 -23.04 -4.01
CA ASP A 29 -12.71 -23.58 -3.03
C ASP A 29 -13.60 -22.51 -2.38
N THR A 30 -13.58 -21.26 -2.86
CA THR A 30 -14.27 -20.14 -2.20
C THR A 30 -15.44 -19.59 -3.01
N VAL A 31 -15.21 -18.52 -3.78
CA VAL A 31 -16.24 -17.72 -4.46
C VAL A 31 -16.03 -17.66 -5.97
N GLN A 32 -15.27 -18.62 -6.52
CA GLN A 32 -15.04 -18.72 -7.95
C GLN A 32 -16.37 -18.78 -8.73
N GLY A 33 -16.47 -18.01 -9.81
CA GLY A 33 -17.62 -17.98 -10.71
C GLY A 33 -18.84 -17.23 -10.18
N VAL A 34 -18.83 -16.83 -8.90
CA VAL A 34 -19.88 -16.05 -8.26
C VAL A 34 -19.82 -14.60 -8.76
N GLU A 35 -20.99 -14.03 -9.03
CA GLU A 35 -21.11 -12.60 -9.34
C GLU A 35 -21.00 -11.79 -8.05
N LEU A 36 -20.27 -10.67 -8.08
CA LEU A 36 -20.06 -9.83 -6.90
C LEU A 36 -21.35 -9.44 -6.16
N ARG A 37 -22.44 -9.16 -6.88
CA ARG A 37 -23.73 -8.80 -6.26
C ARG A 37 -24.37 -9.90 -5.41
N ARG A 38 -23.94 -11.16 -5.60
CA ARG A 38 -24.46 -12.33 -4.86
C ARG A 38 -23.69 -12.57 -3.56
N LEU A 39 -22.57 -11.88 -3.37
CA LEU A 39 -21.81 -11.92 -2.12
C LEU A 39 -22.45 -10.98 -1.10
N HIS A 40 -22.74 -11.52 0.08
CA HIS A 40 -23.32 -10.76 1.17
C HIS A 40 -22.22 -10.10 2.00
N PHE A 41 -21.78 -8.93 1.57
CA PHE A 41 -20.83 -8.13 2.34
C PHE A 41 -21.51 -7.55 3.59
N PRO A 42 -20.78 -7.43 4.72
CA PRO A 42 -21.30 -6.81 5.93
C PRO A 42 -21.69 -5.33 5.71
N SER A 43 -22.58 -4.82 6.55
CA SER A 43 -23.14 -3.47 6.39
C SER A 43 -22.06 -2.40 6.56
N GLY A 44 -21.69 -1.78 5.44
CA GLY A 44 -20.64 -0.74 5.37
C GLY A 44 -19.41 -1.16 4.59
N ALA A 45 -19.21 -2.46 4.34
CA ALA A 45 -18.11 -2.94 3.52
C ALA A 45 -18.43 -2.81 2.01
N ARG A 46 -17.45 -2.40 1.22
CA ARG A 46 -17.58 -2.19 -0.22
C ARG A 46 -16.35 -2.67 -0.98
N VAL A 47 -16.57 -3.38 -2.09
CA VAL A 47 -15.49 -3.69 -3.04
C VAL A 47 -15.08 -2.41 -3.76
N GLY A 48 -13.85 -1.96 -3.55
CA GLY A 48 -13.28 -0.77 -4.19
C GLY A 48 -12.58 -1.10 -5.51
N ALA A 49 -11.90 -2.25 -5.58
CA ALA A 49 -11.16 -2.66 -6.77
C ALA A 49 -11.10 -4.19 -6.90
N LEU A 50 -10.93 -4.66 -8.13
CA LEU A 50 -10.59 -6.03 -8.48
C LEU A 50 -9.30 -6.01 -9.28
N PHE A 51 -8.32 -6.83 -8.90
CA PHE A 51 -7.09 -7.02 -9.67
C PHE A 51 -7.10 -8.42 -10.27
N ARG A 52 -6.84 -8.50 -11.58
CA ARG A 52 -6.71 -9.75 -12.32
C ARG A 52 -5.54 -9.63 -13.26
N ASP A 53 -4.63 -10.60 -13.26
CA ASP A 53 -3.44 -10.61 -14.10
C ASP A 53 -2.66 -9.27 -14.04
N HIS A 54 -2.53 -8.72 -12.82
CA HIS A 54 -1.90 -7.41 -12.54
C HIS A 54 -2.61 -6.18 -13.16
N GLN A 55 -3.84 -6.31 -13.64
CA GLN A 55 -4.64 -5.21 -14.16
C GLN A 55 -5.75 -4.82 -13.19
N LEU A 56 -5.96 -3.50 -13.04
CA LEU A 56 -7.07 -2.94 -12.28
C LEU A 56 -8.36 -3.04 -13.11
N ILE A 57 -9.34 -3.74 -12.57
CA ILE A 57 -10.69 -3.86 -13.10
C ILE A 57 -11.63 -3.10 -12.16
N HIS A 58 -12.44 -2.21 -12.71
CA HIS A 58 -13.55 -1.61 -11.98
C HIS A 58 -14.67 -2.64 -11.80
N PRO A 59 -14.90 -3.15 -10.58
CA PRO A 59 -15.88 -4.19 -10.37
C PRO A 59 -17.29 -3.61 -10.50
N SER A 60 -18.17 -4.37 -11.16
CA SER A 60 -19.60 -4.12 -11.16
C SER A 60 -20.32 -5.29 -10.47
N GLY A 61 -21.60 -5.13 -10.17
CA GLY A 61 -22.40 -6.22 -9.60
C GLY A 61 -22.47 -7.47 -10.50
N SER A 62 -22.20 -7.36 -11.80
CA SER A 62 -22.16 -8.49 -12.74
C SER A 62 -20.77 -9.09 -12.95
N THR A 63 -19.72 -8.48 -12.38
CA THR A 63 -18.37 -9.04 -12.43
C THR A 63 -18.35 -10.42 -11.78
N ARG A 64 -17.92 -11.42 -12.55
CA ARG A 64 -17.69 -12.79 -12.07
C ARG A 64 -16.27 -12.92 -11.58
N LEU A 65 -16.14 -13.45 -10.37
CA LEU A 65 -14.87 -13.73 -9.76
C LEU A 65 -14.19 -14.95 -10.38
N GLN A 66 -12.89 -14.88 -10.54
CA GLN A 66 -12.03 -15.94 -11.09
C GLN A 66 -10.96 -16.31 -10.06
N VAL A 67 -10.42 -17.53 -10.17
CA VAL A 67 -9.30 -17.94 -9.30
C VAL A 67 -8.13 -16.98 -9.52
N ASN A 68 -7.45 -16.64 -8.43
CA ASN A 68 -6.35 -15.65 -8.38
C ASN A 68 -6.77 -14.19 -8.54
N ASP A 69 -8.06 -13.89 -8.68
CA ASP A 69 -8.55 -12.52 -8.52
C ASP A 69 -8.19 -12.01 -7.12
N VAL A 70 -7.75 -10.76 -7.03
CA VAL A 70 -7.51 -10.08 -5.75
C VAL A 70 -8.52 -8.95 -5.60
N LEU A 71 -9.38 -9.05 -4.59
CA LEU A 71 -10.37 -8.02 -4.27
C LEU A 71 -9.81 -7.08 -3.21
N CYS A 72 -9.93 -5.78 -3.45
CA CYS A 72 -9.75 -4.74 -2.45
C CYS A 72 -11.12 -4.34 -1.88
N ILE A 73 -11.32 -4.56 -0.59
CA ILE A 73 -12.56 -4.31 0.12
C ILE A 73 -12.30 -3.23 1.17
N ILE A 74 -13.04 -2.14 1.10
CA ILE A 74 -13.03 -1.11 2.14
C ILE A 74 -14.07 -1.49 3.19
N GLY A 75 -13.67 -1.62 4.45
CA GLY A 75 -14.55 -2.00 5.56
C GLY A 75 -13.93 -1.66 6.91
N ARG A 76 -14.52 -2.13 8.01
CA ARG A 76 -14.03 -1.86 9.37
C ARG A 76 -13.39 -3.12 9.98
N ASP A 77 -12.58 -3.00 11.02
CA ASP A 77 -11.98 -4.17 11.70
C ASP A 77 -13.05 -5.20 12.16
N ALA A 78 -14.21 -4.71 12.61
CA ALA A 78 -15.37 -5.55 12.97
C ALA A 78 -15.91 -6.41 11.82
N ASP A 79 -15.61 -6.06 10.55
CA ASP A 79 -16.07 -6.78 9.36
C ASP A 79 -15.14 -7.96 8.99
N VAL A 80 -13.90 -7.97 9.49
CA VAL A 80 -12.85 -8.96 9.17
C VAL A 80 -13.32 -10.40 9.38
N PRO A 81 -13.99 -10.78 10.49
CA PRO A 81 -14.42 -12.17 10.69
C PRO A 81 -15.42 -12.66 9.64
N ILE A 82 -16.25 -11.76 9.10
CA ILE A 82 -17.25 -12.09 8.07
C ILE A 82 -16.56 -12.21 6.71
N LEU A 83 -15.65 -11.27 6.40
CA LEU A 83 -14.87 -11.29 5.15
C LEU A 83 -14.00 -12.55 5.07
N ASN A 84 -13.32 -12.93 6.15
CA ASN A 84 -12.52 -14.16 6.23
C ASN A 84 -13.33 -15.43 5.93
N LYS A 85 -14.57 -15.50 6.43
CA LYS A 85 -15.48 -16.62 6.12
C LYS A 85 -15.87 -16.66 4.65
N LEU A 86 -16.12 -15.51 4.03
CA LEU A 86 -16.47 -15.45 2.60
C LEU A 86 -15.35 -15.97 1.70
N PHE A 87 -14.09 -15.69 2.05
CA PHE A 87 -12.93 -16.08 1.25
C PHE A 87 -12.18 -17.31 1.78
N ASN A 88 -12.75 -18.04 2.77
CA ASN A 88 -12.12 -19.19 3.44
C ASN A 88 -10.64 -18.95 3.77
N GLN A 89 -10.34 -17.76 4.29
CA GLN A 89 -9.00 -17.32 4.64
C GLN A 89 -8.98 -17.07 6.13
N GLU A 90 -8.08 -17.75 6.85
CA GLU A 90 -7.82 -17.43 8.24
C GLU A 90 -7.38 -15.96 8.34
N PRO A 91 -7.74 -15.24 9.42
CA PRO A 91 -7.22 -13.90 9.67
C PRO A 91 -5.71 -13.98 9.73
N LEU A 92 -5.06 -13.67 8.61
CA LEU A 92 -3.69 -13.24 8.64
C LEU A 92 -3.76 -11.88 9.35
N PRO A 93 -3.07 -11.69 10.49
CA PRO A 93 -3.13 -10.43 11.21
C PRO A 93 -2.87 -9.31 10.20
N PHE A 94 -3.89 -8.46 9.98
CA PHE A 94 -3.94 -7.48 8.90
C PHE A 94 -2.68 -6.58 8.88
N LYS A 95 -2.07 -6.39 10.06
CA LYS A 95 -0.77 -5.73 10.27
C LYS A 95 0.44 -6.35 9.54
N GLN A 96 0.36 -7.59 9.06
CA GLN A 96 1.46 -8.27 8.34
C GLN A 96 1.28 -8.31 6.82
N GLN A 97 0.03 -8.29 6.29
CA GLN A 97 -0.20 -8.40 4.84
C GLN A 97 -0.71 -7.15 4.14
N ALA A 98 -1.44 -6.25 4.81
CA ALA A 98 -1.54 -4.87 4.33
C ALA A 98 -0.15 -4.23 4.29
N ARG A 99 0.73 -4.65 5.21
CA ARG A 99 2.16 -4.33 5.20
C ARG A 99 2.93 -5.02 4.06
N SER A 100 2.49 -6.16 3.54
CA SER A 100 3.18 -6.78 2.39
C SER A 100 2.71 -6.24 1.03
N PHE A 101 1.49 -5.66 0.97
CA PHE A 101 0.94 -5.08 -0.26
C PHE A 101 1.06 -3.54 -0.33
N PHE A 102 1.07 -2.85 0.82
CA PHE A 102 1.23 -1.39 0.93
C PHE A 102 2.49 -0.97 1.71
N GLY A 103 3.32 -1.89 2.20
CA GLY A 103 4.24 -1.57 3.31
C GLY A 103 5.53 -2.37 3.42
N TYR A 104 6.34 -2.44 2.36
CA TYR A 104 7.78 -2.40 2.62
C TYR A 104 8.11 -1.02 3.19
N PHE A 105 7.71 -0.74 4.43
CA PHE A 105 8.08 0.48 5.17
C PHE A 105 9.59 0.58 5.37
N THR A 106 10.31 -0.47 4.97
CA THR A 106 11.75 -0.53 4.89
C THR A 106 12.14 -1.37 3.66
N LEU A 107 12.77 -0.75 2.67
CA LEU A 107 13.40 -1.39 1.53
C LEU A 107 14.86 -1.66 1.83
N ASP A 108 15.43 -2.66 1.15
CA ASP A 108 16.86 -2.89 1.19
C ASP A 108 17.59 -1.84 0.35
N GLY A 109 18.65 -1.24 0.89
CA GLY A 109 19.46 -0.28 0.13
C GLY A 109 20.12 -0.91 -1.10
N SER A 110 20.37 -2.22 -1.08
CA SER A 110 20.89 -2.95 -2.25
C SER A 110 19.84 -3.22 -3.34
N ALA A 111 18.56 -2.89 -3.10
CA ALA A 111 17.50 -3.11 -4.08
C ALA A 111 17.78 -2.31 -5.38
N PRO A 112 17.66 -2.92 -6.57
CA PRO A 112 17.81 -2.21 -7.83
C PRO A 112 16.78 -1.09 -7.97
N LEU A 113 17.22 0.12 -8.28
CA LEU A 113 16.35 1.30 -8.35
C LEU A 113 15.25 1.14 -9.40
N LYS A 114 15.56 0.47 -10.52
CA LYS A 114 14.58 0.15 -11.58
C LYS A 114 13.40 -0.70 -11.08
N ASP A 115 13.65 -1.63 -10.17
CA ASP A 115 12.62 -2.54 -9.66
C ASP A 115 11.76 -1.82 -8.61
N VAL A 116 12.40 -0.98 -7.78
CA VAL A 116 11.71 -0.05 -6.88
C VAL A 116 10.84 0.93 -7.67
N ALA A 117 11.35 1.48 -8.78
CA ALA A 117 10.61 2.38 -9.63
C ALA A 117 9.40 1.72 -10.28
N ALA A 118 9.53 0.49 -10.78
CA ALA A 118 8.40 -0.27 -11.32
C ALA A 118 7.34 -0.57 -10.25
N LEU A 119 7.77 -0.92 -9.03
CA LEU A 119 6.88 -1.27 -7.92
C LEU A 119 6.08 -0.07 -7.40
N TYR A 120 6.70 1.10 -7.31
CA TYR A 120 6.09 2.32 -6.77
C TYR A 120 5.65 3.32 -7.85
N GLY A 121 5.73 2.96 -9.14
CA GLY A 121 5.34 3.82 -10.26
C GLY A 121 6.21 5.08 -10.39
N LEU A 122 7.49 5.00 -10.02
CA LEU A 122 8.42 6.12 -10.05
C LEU A 122 8.98 6.33 -11.45
N VAL A 123 9.19 7.59 -11.82
CA VAL A 123 9.93 7.94 -13.04
C VAL A 123 11.40 8.10 -12.70
N ILE A 124 12.26 7.31 -13.35
CA ILE A 124 13.73 7.39 -13.27
C ILE A 124 14.33 7.64 -14.65
N SER A 125 15.48 8.31 -14.70
CA SER A 125 16.20 8.56 -15.94
C SER A 125 16.98 7.31 -16.40
N PRO A 126 17.31 7.16 -17.71
CA PRO A 126 18.02 5.98 -18.20
C PRO A 126 19.34 5.69 -17.48
N ASP A 127 20.11 6.73 -17.15
CA ASP A 127 21.36 6.69 -16.38
C ASP A 127 21.18 6.14 -14.95
N GLN A 128 19.97 6.24 -14.40
CA GLN A 128 19.65 5.78 -13.04
C GLN A 128 19.23 4.30 -13.00
N THR A 129 18.99 3.68 -14.16
CA THR A 129 18.49 2.29 -14.27
C THR A 129 19.47 1.27 -13.70
N HIS A 130 20.76 1.60 -13.68
CA HIS A 130 21.83 0.75 -13.18
C HIS A 130 22.12 0.94 -11.69
N LEU A 131 21.51 1.95 -11.06
CA LEU A 131 21.76 2.27 -9.66
C LEU A 131 20.95 1.35 -8.73
N THR A 132 21.49 1.17 -7.53
CA THR A 132 20.76 0.66 -6.37
C THR A 132 20.13 1.81 -5.58
N LEU A 133 19.18 1.49 -4.70
CA LEU A 133 18.49 2.47 -3.87
C LEU A 133 19.46 3.24 -2.96
N ASP A 134 20.48 2.57 -2.40
CA ASP A 134 21.55 3.21 -1.62
C ASP A 134 22.33 4.23 -2.46
N GLN A 135 22.80 3.85 -3.65
CA GLN A 135 23.59 4.71 -4.52
C GLN A 135 22.82 5.96 -4.93
N PHE A 136 21.55 5.82 -5.29
CA PHE A 136 20.70 6.93 -5.65
C PHE A 136 20.50 7.91 -4.50
N LEU A 137 20.18 7.40 -3.29
CA LEU A 137 19.93 8.23 -2.12
C LEU A 137 21.22 8.85 -1.57
N SER A 138 22.32 8.09 -1.50
CA SER A 138 23.62 8.61 -1.08
C SER A 138 24.11 9.74 -1.98
N GLN A 139 23.92 9.64 -3.31
CA GLN A 139 24.24 10.75 -4.22
C GLN A 139 23.44 12.02 -3.92
N ARG A 140 22.16 11.86 -3.51
CA ARG A 140 21.28 12.97 -3.14
C ARG A 140 21.65 13.59 -1.79
N PHE A 141 22.16 12.79 -0.85
CA PHE A 141 22.58 13.22 0.49
C PHE A 141 24.05 13.70 0.55
N GLY A 142 24.78 13.70 -0.57
CA GLY A 142 26.17 14.19 -0.62
C GLY A 142 27.24 13.15 -0.25
N GLY A 143 26.91 11.86 -0.31
CA GLY A 143 27.87 10.75 -0.20
C GLY A 143 28.06 10.18 1.21
N HIS A 144 27.57 10.86 2.25
CA HIS A 144 27.68 10.43 3.65
C HIS A 144 26.30 10.39 4.32
N PRO A 145 25.49 9.37 4.00
CA PRO A 145 24.13 9.26 4.54
C PRO A 145 24.16 8.95 6.04
N VAL A 146 23.27 9.56 6.82
CA VAL A 146 23.07 9.24 8.24
C VAL A 146 21.65 8.77 8.50
N VAL A 147 21.49 7.96 9.55
CA VAL A 147 20.16 7.52 9.99
C VAL A 147 19.29 8.73 10.32
N GLY A 148 18.08 8.75 9.75
CA GLY A 148 17.13 9.84 9.90
C GLY A 148 17.15 10.85 8.76
N ASP A 149 18.11 10.80 7.83
CA ASP A 149 18.09 11.61 6.61
C ASP A 149 16.80 11.37 5.82
N ARG A 150 16.23 12.45 5.28
CA ARG A 150 14.94 12.40 4.58
C ARG A 150 14.98 13.17 3.29
N MET A 151 14.30 12.65 2.28
CA MET A 151 14.02 13.38 1.05
C MET A 151 12.65 13.05 0.51
N GLU A 152 12.07 14.00 -0.22
CA GLU A 152 10.84 13.78 -0.97
C GLU A 152 11.19 13.51 -2.43
N TRP A 153 10.60 12.46 -2.99
CA TRP A 153 10.73 12.13 -4.41
C TRP A 153 9.48 11.42 -4.90
N ASN A 154 8.87 11.97 -5.95
CA ASN A 154 7.64 11.46 -6.59
C ASN A 154 6.46 11.28 -5.62
N GLY A 155 6.24 12.22 -4.70
CA GLY A 155 5.14 12.11 -3.73
C GLY A 155 5.36 11.05 -2.65
N ILE A 156 6.61 10.61 -2.47
CA ILE A 156 7.01 9.67 -1.42
C ILE A 156 8.12 10.32 -0.60
N GLN A 157 7.97 10.31 0.72
CA GLN A 157 9.03 10.64 1.66
C GLN A 157 9.89 9.39 1.91
N TRP A 158 11.15 9.47 1.53
CA TRP A 158 12.18 8.45 1.74
C TRP A 158 12.97 8.82 2.99
N VAL A 159 13.20 7.86 3.88
CA VAL A 159 13.89 8.05 5.16
C VAL A 159 14.98 7.01 5.30
N VAL A 160 16.20 7.41 5.66
CA VAL A 160 17.27 6.45 5.96
C VAL A 160 17.00 5.84 7.33
N ASN A 161 16.81 4.52 7.39
CA ASN A 161 16.52 3.80 8.63
C ASN A 161 17.78 3.16 9.23
N GLU A 162 18.65 2.61 8.40
CA GLU A 162 19.92 2.00 8.84
C GLU A 162 21.04 2.28 7.84
N VAL A 163 22.24 2.50 8.37
CA VAL A 163 23.48 2.75 7.61
C VAL A 163 24.59 1.88 8.20
N GLU A 164 25.39 1.26 7.34
CA GLU A 164 26.62 0.56 7.68
C GLU A 164 27.79 1.18 6.91
N GLY A 165 28.70 1.85 7.63
CA GLY A 165 29.72 2.70 7.01
C GLY A 165 29.09 3.88 6.26
N ASP A 166 29.38 4.05 4.97
CA ASP A 166 28.73 5.04 4.09
C ASP A 166 27.60 4.43 3.24
N ARG A 167 27.15 3.21 3.57
CA ARG A 167 26.13 2.50 2.80
C ARG A 167 24.82 2.46 3.54
N ILE A 168 23.75 2.92 2.88
CA ILE A 168 22.40 2.77 3.40
C ILE A 168 22.01 1.31 3.24
N THR A 169 21.68 0.62 4.33
CA THR A 169 21.25 -0.78 4.31
C THR A 169 19.74 -0.90 4.33
N LYS A 170 19.06 0.07 4.97
CA LYS A 170 17.60 0.10 5.08
C LYS A 170 17.03 1.48 4.85
N VAL A 171 16.02 1.57 3.99
CA VAL A 171 15.35 2.82 3.61
C VAL A 171 13.86 2.71 3.89
N GLY A 172 13.34 3.57 4.76
CA GLY A 172 11.92 3.71 4.96
C GLY A 172 11.21 4.57 3.92
N LEU A 173 9.93 4.28 3.72
CA LEU A 173 9.06 5.05 2.82
C LEU A 173 7.75 5.42 3.50
N ARG A 174 7.29 6.63 3.20
CA ARG A 174 6.02 7.19 3.66
C ARG A 174 5.36 7.94 2.50
N LEU A 175 4.13 7.56 2.16
CA LEU A 175 3.31 8.29 1.19
C LEU A 175 2.83 9.60 1.81
N ILE A 176 2.85 10.68 1.03
CA ILE A 176 2.40 12.03 1.44
C ILE A 176 1.16 12.47 0.65
#